data_AF-A0A0C9SP15-F1
#
_entry.id   AF-A0A0C9SP15-F1
#
_cell.length_a   1.000
_cell.length_b   1.000
_cell.length_c   1.000
_cell.angle_alpha   90.00
_cell.angle_beta   90.00
_cell.angle_gamma   90.00
#
_symmetry.space_group_name_H-M   'P 1'
#
loop_
_entity.id
_entity.type
_entity.pdbx_description
1 polymer ?
#
loop_
_entity_poly.entity_id
_entity_poly.type
_entity_poly.pdbx_seq_one_letter_code
_entity_poly.pdbx_strand_id
1 'polypeptide(L)'
;LTTLIGSVLSHPSLRPGNLLIVPGKKAWVARLDAVVFADGGNLVDCLMLGCRAALWDTKVPRTRAIEYRAPGKKGAGGKAQGERMDVAAQGEEEGRSALEPTTVSRVTDFELTDYWDEGEALEGRDTWPVCVTLNVLPSMHFLDATLQEEASVSLRTHVMYAFPGGKPILQTFRLAGTGTSDMNQIRGLIQHAEKYARNVWAGLEAKLKEEEARRGIKAREKFYGKRR
;
A
#
# COMPACT_ATOMS: atom_id res chain seq x y z
N LEU A 1 -16.11 -3.39 12.82
CA LEU A 1 -15.03 -2.39 12.62
C LEU A 1 -13.89 -2.96 11.77
N THR A 2 -13.31 -4.12 12.12
CA THR A 2 -12.25 -4.79 11.33
C THR A 2 -12.66 -5.07 9.88
N THR A 3 -13.89 -5.52 9.65
CA THR A 3 -14.41 -5.75 8.29
C THR A 3 -14.51 -4.48 7.45
N LEU A 4 -14.82 -3.34 8.07
CA LEU A 4 -14.91 -2.04 7.41
C LEU A 4 -13.52 -1.57 6.98
N ILE A 5 -12.57 -1.50 7.91
CA ILE A 5 -11.20 -1.08 7.63
C ILE A 5 -10.53 -2.05 6.64
N GLY A 6 -10.69 -3.36 6.88
CA GLY A 6 -10.17 -4.41 6.01
C GLY A 6 -10.71 -4.31 4.59
N SER A 7 -12.02 -4.09 4.41
CA SER A 7 -12.61 -3.97 3.07
C SER A 7 -12.05 -2.79 2.26
N VAL A 8 -11.74 -1.69 2.94
CA VAL A 8 -11.23 -0.49 2.30
C VAL A 8 -9.75 -0.65 1.99
N LEU A 9 -8.93 -1.00 2.98
CA LEU A 9 -7.47 -1.10 2.81
C LEU A 9 -7.05 -2.28 1.92
N SER A 10 -7.86 -3.33 1.82
CA SER A 10 -7.59 -4.47 0.92
C SER A 10 -8.03 -4.22 -0.53
N HIS A 11 -8.65 -3.06 -0.82
CA HIS A 11 -9.17 -2.77 -2.14
C HIS A 11 -8.04 -2.77 -3.19
N PRO A 12 -8.22 -3.41 -4.37
CA PRO A 12 -7.15 -3.56 -5.36
C PRO A 12 -6.55 -2.23 -5.85
N SER A 13 -7.32 -1.13 -5.85
CA SER A 13 -6.84 0.18 -6.28
C SER A 13 -5.82 0.81 -5.33
N LEU A 14 -5.70 0.29 -4.11
CA LEU A 14 -4.77 0.76 -3.09
C LEU A 14 -3.49 -0.07 -3.02
N ARG A 15 -3.35 -1.10 -3.86
CA ARG A 15 -2.19 -1.99 -3.82
C ARG A 15 -0.95 -1.26 -4.33
N PRO A 16 0.09 -1.09 -3.50
CA PRO A 16 1.37 -0.54 -3.92
C PRO A 16 2.06 -1.48 -4.90
N GLY A 17 2.67 -0.95 -5.95
CA GLY A 17 3.41 -1.75 -6.95
C GLY A 17 4.69 -2.34 -6.35
N ASN A 18 5.36 -1.59 -5.48
CA ASN A 18 6.60 -1.99 -4.82
C ASN A 18 6.50 -3.15 -3.81
N LEU A 19 5.29 -3.67 -3.55
CA LEU A 19 5.14 -4.94 -2.80
C LEU A 19 5.32 -6.18 -3.71
N LEU A 20 5.34 -6.02 -5.03
CA LEU A 20 5.54 -7.11 -5.96
C LEU A 20 7.03 -7.40 -6.15
N ILE A 21 7.48 -8.61 -5.82
CA ILE A 21 8.87 -9.04 -6.03
C ILE A 21 8.97 -9.77 -7.38
N VAL A 22 8.19 -10.84 -7.52
CA VAL A 22 8.11 -11.66 -8.74
C VAL A 22 6.64 -11.86 -9.08
N PRO A 23 6.16 -11.34 -10.23
CA PRO A 23 4.78 -11.49 -10.66
C PRO A 23 4.32 -12.95 -10.60
N GLY A 24 3.22 -13.20 -9.88
CA GLY A 24 2.62 -14.54 -9.76
C GLY A 24 3.41 -15.57 -8.92
N LYS A 25 4.55 -15.21 -8.32
CA LYS A 25 5.35 -16.14 -7.50
C LYS A 25 5.60 -15.62 -6.08
N LYS A 26 6.15 -14.41 -5.95
CA LYS A 26 6.61 -13.86 -4.66
C LYS A 26 6.18 -12.40 -4.53
N ALA A 27 5.59 -12.06 -3.40
CA ALA A 27 5.20 -10.70 -3.07
C ALA A 27 5.32 -10.48 -1.56
N TRP A 28 5.55 -9.23 -1.18
CA TRP A 28 5.47 -8.80 0.20
C TRP A 28 4.02 -8.79 0.67
N VAL A 29 3.79 -9.20 1.91
CA VAL A 29 2.50 -9.12 2.58
C VAL A 29 2.61 -8.11 3.71
N ALA A 30 2.04 -6.92 3.51
CA ALA A 30 1.94 -5.93 4.57
C ALA A 30 0.81 -6.33 5.54
N ARG A 31 1.15 -6.60 6.80
CA ARG A 31 0.18 -6.81 7.88
C ARG A 31 0.12 -5.55 8.72
N LEU A 32 -1.09 -5.03 8.88
CA LEU A 32 -1.35 -3.85 9.70
C LEU A 32 -2.10 -4.27 10.95
N ASP A 33 -1.46 -4.05 12.10
CA ASP A 33 -2.05 -4.33 13.40
C ASP A 33 -2.42 -3.01 14.07
N ALA A 34 -3.69 -2.85 14.43
CA ALA A 34 -4.21 -1.67 15.09
C ALA A 34 -4.75 -2.03 16.47
N VAL A 35 -4.25 -1.33 17.51
CA VAL A 35 -4.63 -1.56 18.92
C VAL A 35 -5.28 -0.30 19.46
N VAL A 36 -6.45 -0.45 20.07
CA VAL A 36 -7.20 0.64 20.69
C VAL A 36 -6.92 0.63 22.19
N PHE A 37 -6.29 1.68 22.69
CA PHE A 37 -5.94 1.80 24.12
C PHE A 37 -7.04 2.49 24.94
N ALA A 38 -7.74 3.44 24.34
CA ALA A 38 -8.83 4.18 24.94
C ALA A 38 -9.89 4.47 23.89
N ASP A 39 -11.15 4.46 24.31
CA ASP A 39 -12.29 4.83 23.47
C ASP A 39 -12.92 6.10 24.04
N GLY A 40 -12.97 7.15 23.21
CA GLY A 40 -13.56 8.45 23.53
C GLY A 40 -14.62 8.89 22.52
N GLY A 41 -14.97 8.02 21.57
CA GLY A 41 -15.75 8.36 20.38
C GLY A 41 -14.88 8.51 19.13
N ASN A 42 -15.55 8.55 17.98
CA ASN A 42 -14.98 8.68 16.65
C ASN A 42 -13.83 7.69 16.32
N LEU A 43 -13.98 6.46 16.79
CA LEU A 43 -12.93 5.45 16.72
C LEU A 43 -12.52 5.10 15.28
N VAL A 44 -13.46 5.12 14.33
CA VAL A 44 -13.22 4.74 12.93
C VAL A 44 -12.28 5.75 12.25
N ASP A 45 -12.49 7.04 12.47
CA ASP A 45 -11.65 8.09 11.90
C ASP A 45 -10.25 8.03 12.50
N CYS A 46 -10.14 7.89 13.83
CA CYS A 46 -8.88 7.74 14.53
C CYS A 46 -8.07 6.54 14.02
N LEU A 47 -8.72 5.39 13.85
CA LEU A 47 -8.08 4.18 13.36
C LEU A 47 -7.60 4.34 11.92
N MET A 48 -8.42 4.91 11.03
CA MET A 48 -8.02 5.14 9.63
C MET A 48 -6.88 6.17 9.54
N LEU A 49 -6.88 7.19 10.38
CA LEU A 49 -5.79 8.16 10.51
C LEU A 49 -4.49 7.49 10.92
N GLY A 50 -4.54 6.65 11.96
CA GLY A 50 -3.40 5.89 12.45
C GLY A 50 -2.89 4.87 11.44
N CYS A 51 -3.80 4.16 10.76
CA CYS A 51 -3.47 3.22 9.69
C CYS A 51 -2.74 3.92 8.54
N ARG A 52 -3.26 5.07 8.07
CA ARG A 52 -2.61 5.86 7.02
C ARG A 52 -1.22 6.35 7.45
N ALA A 53 -1.08 6.84 8.68
CA ALA A 53 0.21 7.28 9.19
C ALA A 53 1.23 6.14 9.27
N ALA A 54 0.82 4.95 9.73
CA ALA A 54 1.67 3.77 9.76
C ALA A 54 2.11 3.32 8.36
N LEU A 55 1.18 3.32 7.39
CA LEU A 55 1.48 2.97 6.00
C LEU A 55 2.38 4.00 5.31
N TRP A 56 2.26 5.29 5.67
CA TRP A 56 3.16 6.34 5.18
C TRP A 56 4.61 6.10 5.62
N ASP A 57 4.78 5.73 6.89
CA ASP A 57 6.07 5.49 7.52
C ASP A 57 6.67 4.11 7.17
N THR A 58 5.88 3.20 6.60
CA THR A 58 6.33 1.87 6.22
C THR A 58 7.34 1.97 5.07
N LYS A 59 8.52 1.37 5.28
CA LYS A 59 9.54 1.17 4.27
C LYS A 59 9.61 -0.30 3.87
N VAL A 60 9.71 -0.53 2.57
CA VAL A 60 9.84 -1.86 1.96
C VAL A 60 11.27 -2.00 1.48
N PRO A 61 11.98 -3.09 1.84
CA PRO A 61 13.34 -3.30 1.37
C PRO A 61 13.34 -3.61 -0.13
N ARG A 62 14.30 -3.05 -0.86
CA ARG A 62 14.45 -3.30 -2.29
C ARG A 62 14.92 -4.72 -2.54
N THR A 63 14.39 -5.31 -3.61
CA THR A 63 14.66 -6.69 -3.99
C THR A 63 15.22 -6.74 -5.41
N ARG A 64 16.18 -7.64 -5.64
CA ARG A 64 16.73 -7.94 -6.97
C ARG A 64 16.34 -9.36 -7.35
N ALA A 65 15.70 -9.52 -8.51
CA ALA A 65 15.36 -10.81 -9.08
C ALA A 65 16.62 -11.61 -9.46
N ILE A 66 16.66 -12.89 -9.07
CA ILE A 66 17.71 -13.85 -9.41
C ILE A 66 17.12 -14.97 -10.24
N GLU A 67 17.75 -15.22 -11.39
CA GLU A 67 17.45 -16.37 -12.24
C GLU A 67 18.47 -17.47 -11.96
N TYR A 68 18.01 -18.64 -11.52
CA TYR A 68 18.89 -19.79 -11.40
C TYR A 68 19.00 -20.47 -12.77
N ARG A 69 20.14 -20.25 -13.45
CA ARG A 69 20.48 -21.04 -14.64
C ARG A 69 21.21 -22.29 -14.18
N ALA A 70 20.50 -23.42 -14.09
CA ALA A 70 21.14 -24.70 -13.85
C ALA A 70 22.22 -24.94 -14.93
N PRO A 71 23.46 -25.29 -14.56
CA PRO A 71 24.45 -25.71 -15.54
C PRO A 71 23.89 -26.95 -16.25
N GLY A 72 23.63 -26.82 -17.55
CA GLY A 72 23.11 -27.92 -18.36
C GLY A 72 23.99 -29.15 -18.17
N LYS A 73 23.36 -30.31 -17.92
CA LYS A 73 24.03 -31.60 -17.99
C LYS A 73 24.73 -31.68 -19.35
N LYS A 74 26.06 -31.47 -19.38
CA LYS A 74 26.88 -31.97 -20.50
C LYS A 74 26.64 -33.48 -20.50
N GLY A 75 25.92 -33.96 -21.51
CA GLY A 75 25.62 -35.36 -21.67
C GLY A 75 26.91 -36.17 -21.61
N ALA A 76 27.00 -37.07 -20.64
CA ALA A 76 27.99 -38.12 -20.62
C ALA A 76 27.66 -39.10 -21.76
N GLY A 77 28.11 -38.77 -22.96
CA GLY A 77 28.13 -39.65 -24.12
C GLY A 77 29.57 -39.84 -24.54
N GLY A 78 30.22 -40.88 -24.01
CA GLY A 78 31.55 -41.26 -24.48
C GLY A 78 31.49 -41.68 -25.95
N LYS A 79 32.48 -41.23 -26.73
CA LYS A 79 33.10 -42.00 -27.81
C LYS A 79 34.45 -41.39 -28.17
N ALA A 80 35.39 -42.29 -28.39
CA ALA A 80 36.80 -42.04 -28.61
C ALA A 80 37.10 -41.47 -30.01
N GLN A 81 38.23 -40.76 -30.07
CA GLN A 81 39.24 -40.70 -31.14
C GLN A 81 38.90 -39.96 -32.45
N GLY A 82 39.74 -38.95 -32.77
CA GLY A 82 39.92 -38.42 -34.11
C GLY A 82 40.39 -36.96 -34.13
N GLU A 83 41.70 -36.73 -34.24
CA GLU A 83 42.30 -35.43 -34.55
C GLU A 83 41.83 -34.89 -35.90
N ARG A 84 41.49 -33.60 -35.96
CA ARG A 84 41.87 -32.65 -37.04
C ARG A 84 41.41 -31.23 -36.68
N MET A 85 42.34 -30.29 -36.80
CA MET A 85 42.15 -28.84 -36.73
C MET A 85 41.83 -28.35 -38.15
N ASP A 86 40.79 -27.52 -38.35
CA ASP A 86 40.83 -26.30 -39.19
C ASP A 86 39.44 -25.64 -39.43
N VAL A 87 39.32 -24.43 -38.89
CA VAL A 87 38.84 -23.14 -39.44
C VAL A 87 37.53 -23.02 -40.28
N ALA A 88 36.65 -22.16 -39.72
CA ALA A 88 35.76 -21.16 -40.33
C ALA A 88 34.30 -21.49 -40.72
N ALA A 89 33.44 -20.65 -40.14
CA ALA A 89 32.27 -19.99 -40.74
C ALA A 89 31.12 -20.88 -41.22
N GLN A 90 30.05 -20.92 -40.42
CA GLN A 90 28.73 -20.39 -40.81
C GLN A 90 27.79 -20.46 -39.61
N GLY A 91 26.87 -19.50 -39.55
CA GLY A 91 25.96 -19.33 -38.43
C GLY A 91 25.06 -20.53 -38.25
N GLU A 92 24.92 -20.96 -37.00
CA GLU A 92 23.85 -21.85 -36.58
C GLU A 92 23.12 -21.14 -35.44
N GLU A 93 22.00 -20.52 -35.81
CA GLU A 93 20.95 -20.16 -34.87
C GLU A 93 20.51 -21.44 -34.16
N GLU A 94 21.06 -21.68 -32.97
CA GLU A 94 20.61 -22.77 -32.10
C GLU A 94 19.09 -22.66 -31.90
N GLY A 95 18.41 -23.72 -32.34
CA GLY A 95 16.98 -23.77 -32.53
C GLY A 95 16.18 -23.32 -31.32
N ARG A 96 15.47 -22.21 -31.47
CA ARG A 96 14.32 -21.86 -30.64
C ARG A 96 13.17 -22.77 -31.02
N SER A 97 12.81 -23.68 -30.12
CA SER A 97 11.63 -24.53 -30.23
C SER A 97 10.39 -23.65 -30.44
N ALA A 98 9.73 -23.79 -31.60
CA ALA A 98 8.57 -22.99 -32.03
C ALA A 98 7.27 -23.26 -31.24
N LEU A 99 7.34 -24.00 -30.12
CA LEU A 99 6.23 -24.35 -29.26
C LEU A 99 6.41 -23.84 -27.81
N GLU A 100 7.37 -22.95 -27.55
CA GLU A 100 7.57 -22.38 -26.21
C GLU A 100 6.53 -21.28 -25.94
N PRO A 101 5.57 -21.48 -25.00
CA PRO A 101 4.62 -20.44 -24.67
C PRO A 101 5.36 -19.29 -23.97
N THR A 102 5.34 -18.12 -24.60
CA THR A 102 5.65 -16.78 -24.07
C THR A 102 6.34 -16.75 -22.71
N THR A 103 7.69 -16.71 -22.74
CA THR A 103 8.54 -15.96 -21.79
C THR A 103 8.00 -15.85 -20.35
N VAL A 104 7.81 -16.99 -19.67
CA VAL A 104 7.66 -16.97 -18.21
C VAL A 104 9.06 -16.70 -17.66
N SER A 105 9.27 -15.55 -17.03
CA SER A 105 10.58 -15.19 -16.49
C SER A 105 11.09 -16.32 -15.58
N ARG A 106 12.33 -16.76 -15.81
CA ARG A 106 12.98 -17.85 -15.06
C ARG A 106 13.50 -17.36 -13.70
N VAL A 107 12.97 -16.23 -13.21
CA VAL A 107 13.23 -15.71 -11.87
C VAL A 107 12.60 -16.66 -10.86
N THR A 108 13.44 -17.33 -10.09
CA THR A 108 13.06 -18.26 -9.02
C THR A 108 13.23 -17.64 -7.64
N ASP A 109 14.13 -16.67 -7.49
CA ASP A 109 14.43 -16.08 -6.19
C ASP A 109 14.75 -14.58 -6.22
N PHE A 110 14.94 -13.99 -5.04
CA PHE A 110 15.33 -12.59 -4.89
C PHE A 110 16.43 -12.40 -3.84
N GLU A 111 17.27 -11.40 -4.06
CA GLU A 111 18.27 -10.90 -3.11
C GLU A 111 17.79 -9.55 -2.55
N LEU A 112 18.05 -9.29 -1.27
CA LEU A 112 17.84 -7.98 -0.67
C LEU A 112 19.06 -7.11 -0.96
N THR A 113 18.85 -5.92 -1.54
CA THR A 113 19.94 -4.99 -1.82
C THR A 113 20.26 -4.08 -0.65
N ASP A 114 19.31 -3.93 0.27
CA ASP A 114 19.34 -2.91 1.31
C ASP A 114 19.76 -3.50 2.66
N TYR A 115 20.52 -2.71 3.43
CA TYR A 115 20.95 -3.07 4.78
C TYR A 115 20.25 -2.17 5.82
N TRP A 116 19.65 -2.78 6.83
CA TRP A 116 19.01 -2.10 7.99
C TRP A 116 17.82 -1.19 7.63
N ASP A 117 17.96 0.13 7.85
CA ASP A 117 16.92 1.15 7.67
C ASP A 117 16.86 1.69 6.22
N GLU A 118 17.68 1.12 5.35
CA GLU A 118 17.64 1.36 3.91
C GLU A 118 16.43 0.60 3.34
N GLY A 119 15.53 1.35 2.75
CA GLY A 119 14.29 0.82 2.21
C GLY A 119 13.55 1.93 1.47
N GLU A 120 12.75 1.54 0.50
CA GLU A 120 11.92 2.46 -0.24
C GLU A 120 10.60 2.69 0.50
N ALA A 121 10.11 3.92 0.43
CA ALA A 121 8.76 4.27 0.83
C ALA A 121 7.72 3.39 0.13
N LEU A 122 6.62 3.06 0.81
CA LEU A 122 5.49 2.41 0.15
C LEU A 122 4.98 3.28 -1.02
N GLU A 123 4.82 2.69 -2.21
CA GLU A 123 4.29 3.42 -3.37
C GLU A 123 2.82 3.81 -3.15
N GLY A 124 2.38 4.89 -3.79
CA GLY A 124 0.99 5.34 -3.70
C GLY A 124 0.62 5.96 -2.35
N ARG A 125 1.57 6.63 -1.67
CA ARG A 125 1.30 7.32 -0.40
C ARG A 125 0.08 8.25 -0.43
N ASP A 126 -0.18 8.87 -1.58
CA ASP A 126 -1.31 9.80 -1.78
C ASP A 126 -2.66 9.10 -2.00
N THR A 127 -2.69 7.77 -2.19
CA THR A 127 -3.92 7.03 -2.48
C THR A 127 -4.60 6.49 -1.23
N TRP A 128 -3.89 6.39 -0.10
CA TRP A 128 -4.43 5.90 1.16
C TRP A 128 -5.54 6.80 1.68
N PRO A 129 -6.76 6.32 1.91
CA PRO A 129 -7.91 7.17 2.23
C PRO A 129 -7.87 7.71 3.65
N VAL A 130 -8.58 8.81 3.87
CA VAL A 130 -8.96 9.35 5.18
C VAL A 130 -10.46 9.11 5.39
N CYS A 131 -10.84 8.69 6.60
CA CYS A 131 -12.23 8.53 6.98
C CYS A 131 -12.74 9.78 7.69
N VAL A 132 -13.96 10.17 7.35
CA VAL A 132 -14.74 11.19 8.06
C VAL A 132 -16.08 10.58 8.45
N THR A 133 -16.36 10.59 9.74
CA THR A 133 -17.62 10.12 10.30
C THR A 133 -18.57 11.28 10.54
N LEU A 134 -19.72 11.22 9.86
CA LEU A 134 -20.82 12.16 9.99
C LEU A 134 -21.92 11.55 10.84
N ASN A 135 -22.20 12.15 11.99
CA ASN A 135 -23.33 11.78 12.83
C ASN A 135 -24.55 12.56 12.36
N VAL A 136 -25.55 11.86 11.85
CA VAL A 136 -26.68 12.45 11.12
C VAL A 136 -27.87 12.59 12.04
N LEU A 137 -28.33 13.84 12.21
CA LEU A 137 -29.63 14.19 12.78
C LEU A 137 -30.58 14.63 11.65
N PRO A 138 -31.90 14.65 11.86
CA PRO A 138 -32.87 14.98 10.82
C PRO A 138 -32.64 16.35 10.13
N SER A 139 -32.11 17.33 10.87
CA SER A 139 -31.90 18.71 10.40
C SER A 139 -30.43 19.15 10.32
N MET A 140 -29.49 18.36 10.85
CA MET A 140 -28.08 18.75 10.92
C MET A 140 -27.17 17.52 11.01
N HIS A 141 -25.87 17.72 10.78
CA HIS A 141 -24.84 16.71 11.04
C HIS A 141 -23.73 17.32 11.88
N PHE A 142 -23.07 16.47 12.66
CA PHE A 142 -21.89 16.88 13.42
C PHE A 142 -20.78 15.84 13.27
N LEU A 143 -19.56 16.32 13.50
CA LEU A 143 -18.32 15.57 13.37
C LEU A 143 -17.77 15.28 14.77
N ASP A 144 -16.91 14.29 14.87
CA ASP A 144 -16.16 13.98 16.09
C ASP A 144 -17.04 13.79 17.32
N ALA A 145 -18.04 12.92 17.17
CA ALA A 145 -18.96 12.60 18.26
C ALA A 145 -18.22 11.93 19.42
N THR A 146 -18.45 12.45 20.62
CA THR A 146 -18.09 11.79 21.86
C THR A 146 -18.95 10.53 22.07
N LEU A 147 -18.54 9.64 22.97
CA LEU A 147 -19.29 8.41 23.28
C LEU A 147 -20.78 8.64 23.58
N GLN A 148 -21.11 9.72 24.29
CA GLN A 148 -22.50 10.06 24.64
C GLN A 148 -23.29 10.51 23.41
N GLU A 149 -22.67 11.27 22.53
CA GLU A 149 -23.28 11.75 21.30
C GLU A 149 -23.47 10.61 20.29
N GLU A 150 -22.49 9.71 20.17
CA GLU A 150 -22.62 8.51 19.34
C GLU A 150 -23.77 7.61 19.78
N ALA A 151 -23.98 7.46 21.09
CA ALA A 151 -25.08 6.68 21.65
C ALA A 151 -26.45 7.32 21.40
N SER A 152 -26.48 8.65 21.26
CA SER A 152 -27.71 9.43 21.07
C SER A 152 -28.17 9.47 19.61
N VAL A 153 -27.32 9.09 18.66
CA VAL A 153 -27.59 9.21 17.23
C VAL A 153 -27.96 7.87 16.62
N SER A 154 -29.13 7.82 15.97
CA SER A 154 -29.62 6.60 15.30
C SER A 154 -28.97 6.32 13.95
N LEU A 155 -28.29 7.30 13.35
CA LEU A 155 -27.71 7.20 12.02
C LEU A 155 -26.34 7.86 11.89
N ARG A 156 -25.35 7.06 11.47
CA ARG A 156 -23.97 7.49 11.28
C ARG A 156 -23.52 7.14 9.87
N THR A 157 -22.77 8.02 9.25
CA THR A 157 -22.27 7.83 7.89
C THR A 157 -20.75 7.90 7.93
N HIS A 158 -20.08 6.83 7.50
CA HIS A 158 -18.64 6.81 7.31
C HIS A 158 -18.35 7.05 5.83
N VAL A 159 -17.57 8.09 5.55
CA VAL A 159 -17.17 8.44 4.19
C VAL A 159 -15.65 8.44 4.12
N MET A 160 -15.12 7.71 3.14
CA MET A 160 -13.68 7.55 2.97
C MET A 160 -13.24 8.13 1.64
N TYR A 161 -12.38 9.14 1.71
CA TYR A 161 -11.85 9.85 0.55
C TYR A 161 -10.34 9.69 0.44
N ALA A 162 -9.87 9.49 -0.79
CA ALA A 162 -8.48 9.63 -1.17
C ALA A 162 -8.31 10.86 -2.05
N PHE A 163 -7.14 11.50 -1.99
CA PHE A 163 -6.84 12.71 -2.79
C PHE A 163 -5.56 12.57 -3.62
N PRO A 164 -5.44 11.55 -4.49
CA PRO A 164 -4.27 11.43 -5.36
C PRO A 164 -4.21 12.63 -6.32
N GLY A 165 -3.13 13.41 -6.24
CA GLY A 165 -2.97 14.63 -7.04
C GLY A 165 -4.06 15.69 -6.80
N GLY A 166 -4.69 15.69 -5.62
CA GLY A 166 -5.69 16.70 -5.21
C GLY A 166 -7.12 16.48 -5.72
N LYS A 167 -7.36 15.44 -6.54
CA LYS A 167 -8.70 15.06 -7.00
C LYS A 167 -9.39 14.17 -5.95
N PRO A 168 -10.61 14.51 -5.51
CA PRO A 168 -11.35 13.69 -4.53
C PRO A 168 -11.80 12.38 -5.19
N ILE A 169 -11.37 11.25 -4.63
CA ILE A 169 -11.87 9.93 -4.99
C ILE A 169 -12.60 9.36 -3.78
N LEU A 170 -13.91 9.18 -3.92
CA LEU A 170 -14.72 8.47 -2.94
C LEU A 170 -14.44 6.97 -3.06
N GLN A 171 -13.82 6.38 -2.05
CA GLN A 171 -13.54 4.94 -2.04
C GLN A 171 -14.67 4.15 -1.41
N THR A 172 -15.27 4.67 -0.36
CA THR A 172 -16.33 3.98 0.37
C THR A 172 -17.27 4.98 1.00
N PHE A 173 -18.56 4.69 0.89
CA PHE A 173 -19.61 5.33 1.63
C PHE A 173 -20.37 4.23 2.37
N ARG A 174 -20.47 4.35 3.69
CA ARG A 174 -21.20 3.39 4.50
C ARG A 174 -22.13 4.10 5.45
N LEU A 175 -23.40 3.73 5.37
CA LEU A 175 -24.41 4.10 6.34
C LEU A 175 -24.46 3.04 7.44
N ALA A 176 -24.42 3.45 8.69
CA ALA A 176 -24.46 2.62 9.88
C ALA A 176 -25.52 3.17 10.83
N GLY A 177 -26.59 2.42 11.07
CA GLY A 177 -27.69 2.86 11.92
C GLY A 177 -29.04 2.31 11.47
N THR A 178 -30.08 2.62 12.22
CA THR A 178 -31.46 2.21 11.94
C THR A 178 -32.29 3.31 11.28
N GLY A 179 -31.71 4.51 11.12
CA GLY A 179 -32.37 5.65 10.46
C GLY A 179 -32.43 5.52 8.94
N THR A 180 -33.43 6.16 8.35
CA THR A 180 -33.55 6.33 6.90
C THR A 180 -32.87 7.63 6.47
N SER A 181 -32.34 7.67 5.25
CA SER A 181 -31.82 8.91 4.65
C SER A 181 -32.32 9.03 3.22
N ASP A 182 -32.76 10.24 2.88
CA ASP A 182 -33.16 10.56 1.52
C ASP A 182 -31.94 10.76 0.61
N MET A 183 -32.10 10.48 -0.69
CA MET A 183 -31.03 10.64 -1.68
C MET A 183 -30.49 12.09 -1.75
N ASN A 184 -31.38 13.07 -1.56
CA ASN A 184 -30.99 14.48 -1.53
C ASN A 184 -30.12 14.81 -0.30
N GLN A 185 -30.42 14.20 0.85
CA GLN A 185 -29.62 14.34 2.05
C GLN A 185 -28.25 13.67 1.87
N ILE A 186 -28.21 12.45 1.30
CA ILE A 186 -26.96 11.74 1.01
C ILE A 186 -26.05 12.56 0.10
N ARG A 187 -26.60 13.15 -0.97
CA ARG A 187 -25.83 14.03 -1.86
C ARG A 187 -25.24 15.23 -1.13
N GLY A 188 -26.02 15.86 -0.24
CA GLY A 188 -25.54 16.93 0.63
C GLY A 188 -24.41 16.44 1.54
N LEU A 189 -24.62 15.34 2.26
CA LEU A 189 -23.64 14.74 3.17
C LEU A 189 -22.32 14.42 2.47
N ILE A 190 -22.35 13.91 1.24
CA ILE A 190 -21.15 13.62 0.44
C ILE A 190 -20.38 14.92 0.14
N GLN A 191 -21.07 16.00 -0.25
CA GLN A 191 -20.44 17.31 -0.53
C GLN A 191 -19.84 17.94 0.74
N HIS A 192 -20.53 17.84 1.88
CA HIS A 192 -20.01 18.29 3.16
C HIS A 192 -18.81 17.44 3.59
N ALA A 193 -18.92 16.12 3.49
CA ALA A 193 -17.85 15.17 3.79
C ALA A 193 -16.59 15.44 2.95
N GLU A 194 -16.73 15.76 1.67
CA GLU A 194 -15.59 16.06 0.80
C GLU A 194 -14.79 17.26 1.32
N LYS A 195 -15.49 18.34 1.74
CA LYS A 195 -14.85 19.54 2.30
C LYS A 195 -14.09 19.22 3.58
N TYR A 196 -14.70 18.45 4.49
CA TYR A 196 -14.06 18.04 5.73
C TYR A 196 -12.87 17.12 5.48
N ALA A 197 -13.04 16.12 4.61
CA ALA A 197 -11.98 15.19 4.26
C ALA A 197 -10.78 15.90 3.62
N ARG A 198 -11.01 16.92 2.79
CA ARG A 198 -9.94 17.74 2.19
C ARG A 198 -9.13 18.50 3.25
N ASN A 199 -9.80 19.04 4.25
CA ASN A 199 -9.14 19.75 5.36
C ASN A 199 -8.32 18.79 6.22
N VAL A 200 -8.89 17.64 6.60
CA VAL A 200 -8.18 16.61 7.37
C VAL A 200 -7.01 16.06 6.58
N TRP A 201 -7.18 15.81 5.28
CA TRP A 201 -6.11 15.37 4.39
C TRP A 201 -4.94 16.34 4.37
N ALA A 202 -5.21 17.62 4.10
CA ALA A 202 -4.17 18.65 4.01
C ALA A 202 -3.42 18.81 5.34
N GLY A 203 -4.15 18.79 6.47
CA GLY A 203 -3.56 18.86 7.80
C GLY A 203 -2.68 17.65 8.13
N LEU A 204 -3.17 16.44 7.83
CA LEU A 204 -2.42 15.21 8.06
C LEU A 204 -1.18 15.13 7.17
N GLU A 205 -1.30 15.46 5.89
CA GLU A 205 -0.21 15.46 4.92
C GLU A 205 0.93 16.41 5.33
N ALA A 206 0.57 17.62 5.80
CA ALA A 206 1.54 18.56 6.33
C ALA A 206 2.28 18.00 7.55
N LYS A 207 1.54 17.35 8.47
CA LYS A 207 2.12 16.74 9.67
C LYS A 207 3.01 15.54 9.38
N LEU A 208 2.62 14.68 8.43
CA LEU A 208 3.45 13.53 8.04
C LEU A 208 4.77 13.99 7.40
N LYS A 209 4.74 15.01 6.53
CA LYS A 209 5.95 15.60 5.94
C LYS A 209 6.87 16.24 6.98
N GLU A 210 6.29 16.98 7.93
CA GLU A 210 7.04 17.57 9.05
C GLU A 210 7.72 16.48 9.91
N GLU A 211 7.00 15.40 10.20
CA GLU A 211 7.47 14.27 11.00
C GLU A 211 8.61 13.52 10.29
N GLU A 212 8.44 13.23 9.00
CA GLU A 212 9.45 12.55 8.16
C GLU A 212 10.74 13.38 8.08
N ALA A 213 10.64 14.70 7.89
CA ALA A 213 11.79 15.61 7.90
C ALA A 213 12.51 15.60 9.27
N ARG A 214 11.75 15.65 10.37
CA ARG A 214 12.29 15.58 11.74
C ARG A 214 13.03 14.27 11.99
N ARG A 215 12.51 13.14 11.50
CA ARG A 215 13.18 11.83 11.61
C ARG A 215 14.43 11.75 10.76
N GLY A 216 14.41 12.30 9.55
CA GLY A 216 15.59 12.39 8.70
C GLY A 216 16.75 13.12 9.39
N ILE A 217 16.44 14.24 10.07
CA ILE A 217 17.43 15.00 10.87
C ILE A 217 17.94 14.17 12.05
N LYS A 218 17.05 13.56 12.85
CA LYS A 218 17.45 12.72 14.00
C LYS A 218 18.29 11.51 13.60
N ALA A 219 17.95 10.86 12.50
CA ALA A 219 18.74 9.74 11.96
C ALA A 219 20.14 10.23 11.59
N ARG A 220 20.24 11.35 10.86
CA ARG A 220 21.52 11.97 10.51
C ARG A 220 22.35 12.32 11.75
N GLU A 221 21.75 12.93 12.77
CA GLU A 221 22.45 13.25 14.02
C GLU A 221 22.92 12.00 14.78
N LYS A 222 22.12 10.92 14.81
CA LYS A 222 22.49 9.65 15.45
C LYS A 222 23.68 8.96 14.76
N PHE A 223 23.75 9.03 13.43
CA PHE A 223 24.83 8.41 12.65
C PHE A 223 26.12 9.24 12.65
N TYR A 224 26.02 10.57 12.56
CA TYR A 224 27.21 11.45 12.53
C TYR A 224 27.69 11.89 13.93
N GLY A 225 26.81 11.88 14.94
CA GLY A 225 27.15 12.25 16.32
C GLY A 225 27.89 11.18 17.12
N LYS A 226 27.96 9.93 16.62
CA LYS A 226 28.67 8.81 17.26
C LYS A 226 30.16 8.70 16.91
N ARG A 227 30.72 9.64 16.13
CA ARG A 227 32.17 9.75 15.89
C ARG A 227 32.77 10.84 16.78
N ARG A 228 32.83 10.63 18.09
CA ARG A 228 33.76 11.32 19.00
C ARG A 228 34.10 10.40 20.16
#